data_AF-A0A7W5S9P7-F1
#
_entry.id   AF-A0A7W5S9P7-F1
#
_cell.length_a   1.000
_cell.length_b   1.000
_cell.length_c   1.000
_cell.angle_alpha   90.00
_cell.angle_beta   90.00
_cell.angle_gamma   90.00
#
_symmetry.space_group_name_H-M   'P 1'
#
loop_
_entity.id
_entity.type
_entity.pdbx_description
1 polymer ?
#
loop_
_entity_poly.entity_id
_entity_poly.type
_entity_poly.pdbx_seq_one_letter_code
_entity_poly.pdbx_strand_id
1 'polypeptide(L)'
;MSLYLYLFHGRATPDQDMSDWGAAGPTIGPLSYVHTTYGSEVKIRGSKAVLEKFFPQAEIHFHDGVGEHAIQLAGDCLPHDGKFYGDWSVCTADAMEPVNRNPVTPICDVCGSADLVKNAAAVWDRDRQEWSLLSTYDSTTCQRCEREGDAIERWVPNADAPPADDQQPELDLELPVTTKAEGEGEREGGRG
;
A
#
# COMPACT_ATOMS: atom_id res chain seq x y z
N MET A 1 -3.24 -2.66 -11.55
CA MET A 1 -3.66 -2.81 -10.14
C MET A 1 -2.96 -4.04 -9.59
N SER A 2 -2.30 -3.92 -8.45
CA SER A 2 -1.63 -5.05 -7.79
C SER A 2 -2.34 -5.40 -6.50
N LEU A 3 -2.40 -6.68 -6.16
CA LEU A 3 -2.95 -7.18 -4.91
C LEU A 3 -1.84 -7.60 -3.95
N TYR A 4 -2.15 -7.59 -2.67
CA TYR A 4 -1.27 -8.00 -1.57
C TYR A 4 -2.05 -8.92 -0.65
N LEU A 5 -1.40 -9.99 -0.19
CA LEU A 5 -1.93 -10.90 0.83
C LEU A 5 -1.24 -10.59 2.15
N TYR A 6 -1.96 -10.00 3.10
CA TYR A 6 -1.47 -9.66 4.44
C TYR A 6 -1.85 -10.76 5.43
N LEU A 7 -0.86 -11.33 6.11
CA LEU A 7 -1.03 -12.42 7.07
C LEU A 7 -0.93 -11.91 8.52
N PHE A 8 -1.85 -12.32 9.38
CA PHE A 8 -1.84 -11.95 10.80
C PHE A 8 -2.49 -13.04 11.65
N HIS A 9 -2.49 -12.85 12.98
CA HIS A 9 -2.99 -13.85 13.93
C HIS A 9 -2.20 -15.18 13.88
N GLY A 10 -0.86 -15.08 13.91
CA GLY A 10 0.06 -16.19 13.71
C GLY A 10 0.25 -17.10 14.93
N ARG A 11 -0.16 -18.36 14.79
CA ARG A 11 0.00 -19.45 15.75
C ARG A 11 1.34 -20.18 15.58
N ALA A 12 1.83 -20.82 16.63
CA ALA A 12 2.98 -21.73 16.59
C ALA A 12 2.61 -23.13 16.07
N THR A 13 1.38 -23.56 16.32
CA THR A 13 0.78 -24.79 15.78
C THR A 13 -0.64 -24.49 15.30
N PRO A 14 -1.18 -25.18 14.28
CA PRO A 14 -2.50 -24.85 13.72
C PRO A 14 -3.62 -24.93 14.76
N ASP A 15 -3.57 -25.91 15.67
CA ASP A 15 -4.62 -26.11 16.68
C ASP A 15 -4.37 -25.33 18.00
N GLN A 16 -3.42 -24.39 18.01
CA GLN A 16 -3.10 -23.63 19.23
C GLN A 16 -4.27 -22.74 19.62
N ASP A 17 -4.79 -22.89 20.84
CA ASP A 17 -5.73 -21.95 21.42
C ASP A 17 -5.00 -20.66 21.86
N MET A 18 -5.57 -19.50 21.52
CA MET A 18 -4.92 -18.20 21.68
C MET A 18 -5.87 -17.21 22.32
N SER A 19 -5.33 -16.40 23.23
CA SER A 19 -6.05 -15.29 23.88
C SER A 19 -5.47 -13.91 23.52
N ASP A 20 -4.42 -13.90 22.70
CA ASP A 20 -3.78 -12.71 22.13
C ASP A 20 -3.74 -12.80 20.59
N TRP A 21 -3.19 -11.77 19.94
CA TRP A 21 -3.10 -11.68 18.47
C TRP A 21 -1.96 -12.50 17.85
N GLY A 22 -1.11 -13.17 18.64
CA GLY A 22 -0.01 -13.97 18.12
C GLY A 22 1.04 -13.21 17.32
N ALA A 23 1.70 -13.91 16.39
CA ALA A 23 2.74 -13.35 15.55
C ALA A 23 2.16 -12.57 14.36
N ALA A 24 2.71 -11.39 14.10
CA ALA A 24 2.49 -10.68 12.84
C ALA A 24 3.13 -11.45 11.68
N GLY A 25 2.44 -11.48 10.54
CA GLY A 25 2.92 -12.13 9.31
C GLY A 25 3.34 -11.12 8.24
N PRO A 26 3.91 -11.61 7.13
CA PRO A 26 4.32 -10.75 6.03
C PRO A 26 3.12 -10.22 5.24
N THR A 27 3.38 -9.16 4.49
CA THR A 27 2.55 -8.76 3.35
C THR A 27 3.18 -9.29 2.07
N ILE A 28 2.55 -10.30 1.47
CA ILE A 28 3.02 -10.97 0.25
C ILE A 28 2.47 -10.25 -0.97
N GLY A 29 3.37 -9.69 -1.79
CA GLY A 29 3.02 -9.09 -3.06
C GLY A 29 4.17 -8.30 -3.67
N PRO A 30 3.93 -7.61 -4.80
CA PRO A 30 2.65 -7.53 -5.52
C PRO A 30 2.22 -8.84 -6.21
N LEU A 31 0.93 -9.14 -6.19
CA LEU A 31 0.28 -10.31 -6.81
C LEU A 31 -0.70 -9.90 -7.91
N SER A 32 -0.84 -10.76 -8.92
CA SER A 32 -1.85 -10.63 -9.97
C SER A 32 -3.24 -11.08 -9.49
N TYR A 33 -3.29 -12.13 -8.67
CA TYR A 33 -4.52 -12.57 -8.02
C TYR A 33 -4.21 -13.32 -6.71
N VAL A 34 -5.23 -13.37 -5.84
CA VAL A 34 -5.36 -14.35 -4.74
C VAL A 34 -6.67 -15.10 -4.95
N HIS A 35 -6.64 -16.42 -4.91
CA HIS A 35 -7.81 -17.28 -5.15
C HIS A 35 -7.92 -18.30 -4.03
N THR A 36 -9.11 -18.46 -3.45
CA THR A 36 -9.37 -19.48 -2.43
C THR A 36 -10.28 -20.56 -2.98
N THR A 37 -9.83 -21.82 -2.91
CA THR A 37 -10.60 -22.98 -3.34
C THR A 37 -11.15 -23.73 -2.13
N TYR A 38 -12.48 -23.83 -2.00
CA TYR A 38 -13.18 -24.63 -0.98
C TYR A 38 -12.75 -24.42 0.49
N GLY A 39 -12.09 -23.29 0.80
CA GLY A 39 -11.56 -23.04 2.14
C GLY A 39 -10.45 -24.01 2.56
N SER A 40 -9.79 -24.69 1.61
CA SER A 40 -8.68 -25.61 1.89
C SER A 40 -7.37 -25.19 1.25
N GLU A 41 -7.42 -24.30 0.27
CA GLU A 41 -6.26 -23.90 -0.52
C GLU A 41 -6.34 -22.42 -0.90
N VAL A 42 -5.22 -21.71 -0.76
CA VAL A 42 -5.04 -20.34 -1.23
C VAL A 42 -3.99 -20.35 -2.32
N LYS A 43 -4.38 -19.98 -3.54
CA LYS A 43 -3.49 -19.82 -4.69
C LYS A 43 -3.15 -18.36 -4.88
N ILE A 44 -1.87 -18.12 -5.14
CA ILE A 44 -1.35 -16.80 -5.48
C ILE A 44 -0.64 -16.85 -6.82
N ARG A 45 -0.76 -15.78 -7.59
CA ARG A 45 0.00 -15.60 -8.84
C ARG A 45 0.83 -14.33 -8.73
N GLY A 46 2.13 -14.45 -8.98
CA GLY A 46 3.08 -13.35 -8.82
C GLY A 46 4.28 -13.48 -9.75
N SER A 47 5.13 -12.46 -9.76
CA SER A 47 6.40 -12.53 -10.47
C SER A 47 7.36 -13.49 -9.78
N LYS A 48 8.35 -13.98 -10.54
CA LYS A 48 9.44 -14.81 -10.01
C LYS A 48 10.10 -14.21 -8.77
N ALA A 49 10.45 -12.92 -8.84
CA ALA A 49 11.09 -12.22 -7.73
C ALA A 49 10.23 -12.19 -6.45
N VAL A 50 8.91 -12.05 -6.58
CA VAL A 50 8.00 -12.06 -5.42
C VAL A 50 7.87 -13.47 -4.86
N LEU A 51 7.58 -14.46 -5.70
CA LEU A 51 7.33 -15.82 -5.22
C LEU A 51 8.58 -16.48 -4.64
N GLU A 52 9.76 -16.27 -5.23
CA GLU A 52 11.02 -16.78 -4.67
C GLU A 52 11.40 -16.07 -3.36
N LYS A 53 11.01 -14.80 -3.16
CA LYS A 53 11.26 -14.09 -1.91
C LYS A 53 10.48 -14.70 -0.74
N PHE A 54 9.19 -14.96 -0.94
CA PHE A 54 8.29 -15.40 0.15
C PHE A 54 8.20 -16.93 0.26
N PHE A 55 8.45 -17.66 -0.82
CA PHE A 55 8.39 -19.12 -0.86
C PHE A 55 9.67 -19.73 -1.48
N PRO A 56 10.87 -19.46 -0.92
CA PRO A 56 12.13 -19.85 -1.54
C PRO A 56 12.34 -21.36 -1.67
N GLN A 57 11.63 -22.16 -0.88
CA GLN A 57 11.69 -23.63 -0.92
C GLN A 57 10.57 -24.25 -1.76
N ALA A 58 9.64 -23.46 -2.30
CA ALA A 58 8.54 -23.99 -3.11
C ALA A 58 9.00 -24.27 -4.54
N GLU A 59 8.66 -25.45 -5.07
CA GLU A 59 8.84 -25.77 -6.47
C GLU A 59 7.74 -25.12 -7.30
N ILE A 60 8.04 -23.95 -7.86
CA ILE A 60 7.10 -23.15 -8.66
C ILE A 60 7.56 -23.15 -10.11
N HIS A 61 6.65 -23.51 -11.02
CA HIS A 61 6.88 -23.39 -12.45
C HIS A 61 6.55 -21.97 -12.92
N PHE A 62 7.50 -21.34 -13.61
CA PHE A 62 7.36 -19.99 -14.14
C PHE A 62 7.19 -20.00 -15.66
N HIS A 63 6.23 -19.25 -16.16
CA HIS A 63 6.03 -18.96 -17.58
C HIS A 63 6.04 -17.44 -17.77
N ASP A 64 6.88 -16.94 -18.68
CA ASP A 64 7.08 -15.49 -18.91
C ASP A 64 7.35 -14.68 -17.62
N GLY A 65 8.12 -15.26 -16.69
CA GLY A 65 8.50 -14.61 -15.43
C GLY A 65 7.40 -14.54 -14.38
N VAL A 66 6.24 -15.14 -14.61
CA VAL A 66 5.15 -15.27 -13.62
C VAL A 66 4.88 -16.72 -13.29
N GLY A 67 4.55 -16.99 -12.03
CA GLY A 67 4.27 -18.32 -11.52
C GLY A 67 3.01 -18.35 -10.67
N GLU A 68 2.52 -19.54 -10.39
CA GLU A 68 1.38 -19.79 -9.51
C GLU A 68 1.83 -20.70 -8.38
N HIS A 69 1.51 -20.34 -7.14
CA HIS A 69 1.80 -21.14 -5.96
C HIS A 69 0.50 -21.44 -5.22
N ALA A 70 0.26 -22.73 -4.95
CA ALA A 70 -0.88 -23.21 -4.18
C ALA A 70 -0.44 -23.54 -2.76
N ILE A 71 -1.01 -22.83 -1.78
CA ILE A 71 -0.75 -22.98 -0.36
C ILE A 71 -1.91 -23.79 0.23
N GLN A 72 -1.62 -24.99 0.74
CA GLN A 72 -2.63 -25.79 1.45
C GLN A 72 -2.81 -25.23 2.85
N LEU A 73 -4.07 -25.00 3.24
CA LEU A 73 -4.40 -24.58 4.60
C LEU A 73 -4.22 -25.77 5.57
N ALA A 74 -3.71 -25.46 6.75
CA ALA A 74 -3.62 -26.38 7.86
C ALA A 74 -4.78 -26.10 8.82
N GLY A 75 -5.90 -26.78 8.60
CA GLY A 75 -7.16 -26.46 9.30
C GLY A 75 -7.71 -25.12 8.79
N ASP A 76 -7.89 -24.17 9.70
CA ASP A 76 -8.31 -22.79 9.41
C ASP A 76 -7.13 -21.85 9.12
N CYS A 77 -5.88 -22.33 9.22
CA CYS A 77 -4.70 -21.48 9.15
C CYS A 77 -3.95 -21.57 7.83
N LEU A 78 -3.41 -20.42 7.37
CA LEU A 78 -2.47 -20.34 6.26
C LEU A 78 -1.03 -20.53 6.77
N PRO A 79 -0.29 -21.56 6.33
CA PRO A 79 1.09 -21.77 6.74
C PRO A 79 2.07 -20.88 5.98
N HIS A 80 2.95 -20.19 6.70
CA HIS A 80 4.08 -19.45 6.13
C HIS A 80 5.23 -19.33 7.14
N ASP A 81 6.45 -19.64 6.72
CA ASP A 81 7.69 -19.54 7.51
C ASP A 81 7.58 -20.15 8.93
N GLY A 82 7.03 -21.37 9.00
CA GLY A 82 6.87 -22.12 10.25
C GLY A 82 5.78 -21.59 11.20
N LYS A 83 4.97 -20.62 10.77
CA LYS A 83 3.79 -20.11 11.48
C LYS A 83 2.50 -20.48 10.76
N PHE A 84 1.40 -20.44 11.50
CA PHE A 84 0.05 -20.77 11.04
C PHE A 84 -0.86 -19.57 11.28
N TYR A 85 -1.18 -18.80 10.24
CA TYR A 85 -1.93 -17.55 10.35
C TYR A 85 -3.42 -17.82 10.27
N GLY A 86 -4.15 -17.49 11.33
CA GLY A 86 -5.60 -17.70 11.39
C GLY A 86 -6.38 -16.73 10.51
N ASP A 87 -5.81 -15.55 10.24
CA ASP A 87 -6.45 -14.51 9.47
C ASP A 87 -5.55 -13.99 8.34
N TRP A 88 -6.17 -13.62 7.24
CA TRP A 88 -5.50 -12.92 6.15
C TRP A 88 -6.44 -11.96 5.41
N SER A 89 -5.88 -10.85 4.94
CA SER A 89 -6.57 -9.86 4.13
C SER A 89 -5.99 -9.82 2.72
N VAL A 90 -6.85 -9.58 1.73
CA VAL A 90 -6.44 -9.28 0.35
C VAL A 90 -6.67 -7.80 0.11
N CYS A 91 -5.58 -7.06 -0.10
CA CYS A 91 -5.57 -5.60 -0.13
C CYS A 91 -4.96 -5.06 -1.43
N THR A 92 -5.34 -3.86 -1.83
CA THR A 92 -4.58 -3.07 -2.80
C THR A 92 -3.40 -2.38 -2.11
N ALA A 93 -2.43 -1.85 -2.88
CA ALA A 93 -1.35 -1.05 -2.32
C ALA A 93 -1.87 0.12 -1.47
N ASP A 94 -2.90 0.83 -1.97
CA ASP A 94 -3.48 1.99 -1.29
C ASP A 94 -4.11 1.62 0.07
N ALA A 95 -4.68 0.41 0.18
CA ALA A 95 -5.23 -0.09 1.44
C ALA A 95 -4.14 -0.49 2.46
N MET A 96 -2.87 -0.50 2.04
CA MET A 96 -1.70 -0.74 2.89
C MET A 96 -0.98 0.56 3.29
N GLU A 97 -1.39 1.73 2.77
CA GLU A 97 -0.80 2.99 3.21
C GLU A 97 -1.23 3.30 4.66
N PRO A 98 -0.32 3.86 5.48
CA PRO A 98 -0.66 4.22 6.85
C PRO A 98 -1.82 5.22 6.87
N VAL A 99 -2.91 4.84 7.54
CA VAL A 99 -4.05 5.73 7.74
C VAL A 99 -3.57 6.92 8.56
N ASN A 100 -3.73 8.14 8.03
CA ASN A 100 -3.53 9.34 8.83
C ASN A 100 -4.61 9.37 9.92
N ARG A 101 -4.23 9.03 11.17
CA ARG A 101 -5.13 8.97 12.32
C ARG A 101 -5.65 10.33 12.78
N ASN A 102 -5.06 11.43 12.28
CA ASN A 102 -5.53 12.79 12.52
C ASN A 102 -5.83 13.47 11.17
N PRO A 103 -6.87 13.00 10.45
CA PRO A 103 -7.20 13.59 9.16
C PRO A 103 -7.61 15.06 9.34
N VAL A 104 -7.12 15.91 8.44
CA VAL A 104 -7.41 17.34 8.41
C VAL A 104 -8.02 17.73 7.07
N THR A 105 -8.85 18.75 7.08
CA THR A 105 -9.48 19.31 5.88
C THR A 105 -9.09 20.78 5.74
N PRO A 106 -8.62 21.23 4.56
CA PRO A 106 -8.37 22.65 4.33
C PRO A 106 -9.71 23.36 4.08
N ILE A 107 -9.92 24.49 4.75
CA ILE A 107 -11.07 25.37 4.56
C ILE A 107 -10.62 26.79 4.22
N CYS A 108 -11.44 27.49 3.45
CA CYS A 108 -11.24 28.91 3.16
C CYS A 108 -11.21 29.70 4.48
N ASP A 109 -10.15 30.45 4.70
CA ASP A 109 -10.00 31.36 5.84
C ASP A 109 -11.07 32.47 5.93
N VAL A 110 -11.71 32.83 4.81
CA VAL A 110 -12.76 33.85 4.75
C VAL A 110 -14.16 33.26 4.90
N CYS A 111 -14.55 32.31 4.05
CA CYS A 111 -15.93 31.82 4.03
C CYS A 111 -16.14 30.48 4.75
N GLY A 112 -15.06 29.80 5.16
CA GLY A 112 -15.12 28.50 5.81
C GLY A 112 -15.46 27.31 4.91
N SER A 113 -15.60 27.51 3.59
CA SER A 113 -15.86 26.41 2.65
C SER A 113 -14.66 25.48 2.51
N ALA A 114 -14.88 24.16 2.41
CA ALA A 114 -13.87 23.16 2.05
C ALA A 114 -13.68 23.02 0.52
N ASP A 115 -14.48 23.74 -0.26
CA ASP A 115 -14.43 23.74 -1.73
C ASP A 115 -13.28 24.64 -2.23
N LEU A 116 -12.06 24.08 -2.17
CA LEU A 116 -10.81 24.72 -2.55
C LEU A 116 -10.17 23.95 -3.72
N VAL A 117 -9.58 24.68 -4.67
CA VAL A 117 -8.75 24.12 -5.74
C VAL A 117 -7.35 24.71 -5.69
N LYS A 118 -6.36 23.94 -6.13
CA LYS A 118 -4.97 24.39 -6.29
C LYS A 118 -4.52 24.34 -7.73
N ASN A 119 -3.64 25.25 -8.10
CA ASN A 119 -2.86 25.10 -9.32
C ASN A 119 -1.87 23.94 -9.20
N ALA A 120 -1.71 23.20 -10.28
CA ALA A 120 -0.90 21.99 -10.31
C ALA A 120 -0.22 21.77 -11.66
N ALA A 121 0.90 21.08 -11.64
CA ALA A 121 1.50 20.48 -12.82
C ALA A 121 1.07 19.01 -12.91
N ALA A 122 0.69 18.59 -14.11
CA ALA A 122 0.45 17.19 -14.44
C ALA A 122 1.46 16.73 -15.50
N VAL A 123 1.83 15.45 -15.45
CA VAL A 123 2.72 14.79 -16.41
C VAL A 123 1.99 13.64 -17.09
N TRP A 124 2.28 13.40 -18.37
CA TRP A 124 1.70 12.28 -19.11
C TRP A 124 2.35 10.96 -18.68
N ASP A 125 1.59 10.07 -18.06
CA ASP A 125 2.01 8.72 -17.73
C ASP A 125 1.87 7.83 -18.98
N ARG A 126 3.01 7.36 -19.50
CA ARG A 126 3.04 6.53 -20.72
C ARG A 126 2.50 5.13 -20.49
N ASP A 127 2.66 4.58 -19.31
CA ASP A 127 2.26 3.20 -19.03
C ASP A 127 0.76 3.14 -18.74
N ARG A 128 0.25 4.15 -18.03
CA ARG A 128 -1.17 4.27 -17.67
C ARG A 128 -2.02 4.97 -18.75
N GLN A 129 -1.37 5.65 -19.71
CA GLN A 129 -2.03 6.42 -20.77
C GLN A 129 -3.01 7.48 -20.22
N GLU A 130 -2.59 8.16 -19.15
CA GLU A 130 -3.38 9.20 -18.49
C GLU A 130 -2.48 10.35 -17.97
N TRP A 131 -3.09 11.50 -17.67
CA TRP A 131 -2.40 12.58 -16.97
C TRP A 131 -2.34 12.28 -15.47
N SER A 132 -1.14 12.31 -14.90
CA SER A 132 -0.89 12.10 -13.48
C SER A 132 -0.43 13.40 -12.83
N LEU A 133 -0.94 13.69 -11.62
CA LEU A 133 -0.53 14.85 -10.84
C LEU A 133 0.97 14.73 -10.47
N LEU A 134 1.77 15.74 -10.82
CA LEU A 134 3.21 15.78 -10.52
C LEU A 134 3.51 16.62 -9.28
N SER A 135 2.92 17.81 -9.19
CA SER A 135 3.11 18.72 -8.07
C SER A 135 1.97 19.73 -7.96
N THR A 136 1.69 20.18 -6.74
CA THR A 136 0.82 21.33 -6.47
C THR A 136 1.65 22.57 -6.18
N TYR A 137 1.12 23.74 -6.52
CA TYR A 137 1.71 25.04 -6.18
C TYR A 137 0.92 25.72 -5.06
N ASP A 138 1.39 26.88 -4.62
CA ASP A 138 0.83 27.66 -3.51
C ASP A 138 -0.50 28.35 -3.86
N SER A 139 -0.65 28.82 -5.10
CA SER A 139 -1.88 29.46 -5.57
C SER A 139 -3.10 28.55 -5.44
N THR A 140 -4.04 29.00 -4.61
CA THR A 140 -5.26 28.29 -4.22
C THR A 140 -6.46 29.20 -4.44
N THR A 141 -7.58 28.64 -4.92
CA THR A 141 -8.84 29.36 -5.15
C THR A 141 -9.98 28.69 -4.40
N CYS A 142 -10.76 29.46 -3.64
CA CYS A 142 -12.02 29.00 -3.10
C CYS A 142 -13.12 29.11 -4.16
N GLN A 143 -13.72 27.98 -4.55
CA GLN A 143 -14.78 27.94 -5.58
C GLN A 143 -16.11 28.55 -5.09
N ARG A 144 -16.27 28.72 -3.76
CA ARG A 144 -17.50 29.29 -3.18
C ARG A 144 -17.51 30.82 -3.13
N CYS A 145 -16.41 31.43 -2.68
CA CYS A 145 -16.32 32.89 -2.51
C CYS A 145 -15.33 33.55 -3.45
N GLU A 146 -14.74 32.78 -4.37
CA GLU A 146 -13.80 33.23 -5.40
C GLU A 146 -12.51 33.86 -4.84
N ARG A 147 -12.25 33.70 -3.53
CA ARG A 147 -11.00 34.14 -2.92
C ARG A 147 -9.84 33.33 -3.49
N GLU A 148 -8.82 34.03 -3.97
CA GLU A 148 -7.58 33.47 -4.47
C GLU A 148 -6.40 33.94 -3.63
N GLY A 149 -5.38 33.08 -3.48
CA GLY A 149 -4.10 33.45 -2.91
C GLY A 149 -3.28 32.24 -2.48
N ASP A 150 -2.06 32.52 -2.02
CA ASP A 150 -1.06 31.50 -1.72
C ASP A 150 -1.18 30.94 -0.29
N ALA A 151 -1.98 31.60 0.57
CA ALA A 151 -2.13 31.28 1.98
C ALA A 151 -3.60 31.40 2.44
N ILE A 152 -4.54 30.87 1.66
CA ILE A 152 -5.98 30.94 1.98
C ILE A 152 -6.51 29.74 2.77
N GLU A 153 -5.67 28.71 2.92
CA GLU A 153 -5.99 27.43 3.53
C GLU A 153 -5.83 27.50 5.04
N ARG A 154 -6.95 27.34 5.75
CA ARG A 154 -6.94 27.05 7.19
C ARG A 154 -7.25 25.58 7.38
N TRP A 155 -6.37 24.86 8.07
CA TRP A 155 -6.54 23.43 8.33
C TRP A 155 -7.36 23.22 9.60
N VAL A 156 -8.39 22.38 9.51
CA VAL A 156 -9.23 21.99 10.65
C VAL A 156 -9.28 20.46 10.76
N PRO A 157 -9.51 19.89 11.97
CA PRO A 157 -9.79 18.47 12.11
C PRO A 157 -10.95 18.06 11.20
N ASN A 158 -10.78 16.93 10.50
CA ASN A 158 -11.84 16.41 9.66
C ASN A 158 -12.96 15.81 10.54
N ALA A 159 -14.12 16.46 10.56
CA ALA A 159 -15.25 16.04 11.38
C ALA A 159 -15.95 14.77 10.84
N ASP A 160 -15.76 14.46 9.55
CA ASP A 160 -16.33 13.28 8.88
C ASP A 160 -15.35 12.09 8.90
N ALA A 161 -14.24 12.21 9.63
CA ALA A 161 -13.33 11.10 9.82
C ALA A 161 -14.07 9.93 10.47
N PRO A 162 -14.00 8.71 9.89
CA PRO A 162 -14.45 7.53 10.63
C PRO A 162 -13.67 7.50 11.97
N PRO A 163 -14.31 7.07 13.07
CA PRO A 163 -13.59 6.88 14.33
C PRO A 163 -12.38 6.00 14.05
N ALA A 164 -11.23 6.36 14.62
CA ALA A 164 -10.04 5.53 14.52
C ALA A 164 -10.43 4.11 14.97
N ASP A 165 -10.20 3.13 14.10
CA ASP A 165 -10.38 1.74 14.48
C ASP A 165 -9.22 1.35 15.40
N ASP A 166 -9.38 1.64 16.69
CA ASP A 166 -8.41 1.37 17.75
C ASP A 166 -8.15 -0.15 17.93
N GLN A 167 -8.82 -1.02 17.16
CA GLN A 167 -8.70 -2.48 17.27
C GLN A 167 -7.94 -3.15 16.11
N GLN A 168 -7.60 -2.43 15.04
CA GLN A 168 -6.76 -3.02 13.98
C GLN A 168 -5.29 -2.99 14.40
N PRO A 169 -4.56 -4.12 14.28
CA PRO A 169 -3.13 -4.12 14.57
C PRO A 169 -2.41 -3.10 13.68
N GLU A 170 -1.40 -2.44 14.23
CA GLU A 170 -0.51 -1.60 13.44
C GLU A 170 0.06 -2.45 12.30
N LEU A 171 -0.29 -2.07 11.08
CA LEU A 171 0.38 -2.56 9.88
C LEU A 171 1.82 -2.05 9.96
N ASP A 172 2.69 -2.79 10.65
CA ASP A 172 4.14 -2.60 10.67
C ASP A 172 4.70 -2.97 9.28
N LEU A 173 4.37 -2.14 8.30
CA LEU A 173 4.88 -2.23 6.94
C LEU A 173 6.22 -1.48 6.91
N GLU A 174 7.31 -2.22 7.04
CA GLU A 174 8.60 -1.74 6.54
C GLU A 174 8.52 -1.62 5.02
N LEU A 175 8.11 -0.44 4.53
CA LEU A 175 8.17 -0.12 3.12
C LEU A 175 9.64 -0.11 2.66
N PRO A 176 9.99 -0.77 1.54
CA PRO A 176 11.34 -0.67 1.00
C PRO A 176 11.61 0.78 0.57
N VAL A 177 12.51 1.46 1.27
CA VAL A 177 13.04 2.76 0.85
C VAL A 177 13.69 2.60 -0.52
N THR A 178 13.05 3.12 -1.56
CA THR A 178 13.70 3.29 -2.86
C THR A 178 14.73 4.40 -2.70
N THR A 179 16.01 4.03 -2.58
CA THR A 179 17.10 4.98 -2.70
C THR A 179 17.05 5.59 -4.10
N LYS A 180 16.84 6.91 -4.17
CA LYS A 180 17.04 7.66 -5.42
C LYS A 180 18.48 7.44 -5.86
N ALA A 181 18.67 6.90 -7.06
CA ALA A 181 19.98 6.86 -7.70
C ALA A 181 20.40 8.31 -8.00
N GLU A 182 21.30 8.84 -7.21
CA GLU A 182 22.02 10.08 -7.54
C GLU A 182 23.01 9.75 -8.66
N GLY A 183 22.62 10.12 -9.89
CA GLY A 183 23.53 10.19 -11.01
C GLY A 183 24.04 11.61 -11.14
N GLU A 184 25.27 11.87 -10.70
CA GLU A 184 26.04 13.03 -11.14
C GLU A 184 27.28 12.54 -11.89
N GLY A 185 27.21 12.69 -13.21
CA GLY A 185 28.33 12.46 -14.11
C GLY A 185 29.27 13.65 -14.06
N GLU A 186 30.51 13.40 -13.64
CA GLU A 186 31.66 14.27 -13.84
C GLU A 186 31.85 14.55 -15.35
N ARG A 187 31.66 15.81 -15.76
CA ARG A 187 32.25 16.36 -16.97
C ARG A 187 33.46 17.16 -16.57
N GLU A 188 34.67 16.64 -16.78
CA GLU A 188 35.82 17.49 -17.01
C GLU A 188 36.34 17.29 -18.44
N GLY A 189 36.44 18.42 -19.14
CA GLY A 189 36.82 18.50 -20.53
C GLY A 189 38.34 18.47 -20.69
N GLY A 190 38.81 17.71 -21.68
CA GLY A 190 40.18 17.78 -22.16
C GLY A 190 40.20 18.03 -23.66
N ARG A 191 40.41 19.28 -24.08
CA ARG A 191 41.04 19.68 -25.36
C ARG A 191 41.62 21.09 -25.19
N GLY A 192 42.95 21.20 -25.27
CA GLY A 192 43.72 22.43 -25.21
C GLY A 192 45.15 22.15 -24.81
#